data_AF-A0A836PP64-F1
#
_entry.id   AF-A0A836PP64-F1
#
_cell.length_a   1.000
_cell.length_b   1.000
_cell.length_c   1.000
_cell.angle_alpha   90.00
_cell.angle_beta   90.00
_cell.angle_gamma   90.00
#
_symmetry.space_group_name_H-M   'P 1'
#
loop_
_entity.id
_entity.type
_entity.pdbx_description
1 polymer ?
#
loop_
_entity_poly.entity_id
_entity_poly.type
_entity_poly.pdbx_seq_one_letter_code
_entity_poly.pdbx_strand_id
1 'polypeptide(L)'
;MARHRGHMSMGHGSSSQASQTPYHKPQAIDSTQLPAQHRVREIELNLTGDIERYIWSINNLILSADNAIKIKRGEIIRFILKNKTMMHHPMHLHGHFFYMLNGQGPYSPLKHTV
;
A
#
# COMPACT_ATOMS: atom_id res chain seq x y z
N MET A 1 -46.13 43.34 9.60
CA MET A 1 -46.34 41.89 9.39
C MET A 1 -45.94 41.58 7.96
N ALA A 2 -45.08 40.66 7.56
CA ALA A 2 -44.24 39.66 8.21
C ALA A 2 -43.01 39.42 7.30
N ARG A 3 -41.89 38.99 7.91
CA ARG A 3 -40.62 38.67 7.26
C ARG A 3 -40.70 37.31 6.55
N HIS A 4 -40.12 37.16 5.35
CA HIS A 4 -39.72 35.86 4.78
C HIS A 4 -38.40 36.05 4.00
N ARG A 5 -37.26 35.73 4.62
CA ARG A 5 -36.49 34.46 4.57
C ARG A 5 -35.44 34.48 3.47
N GLY A 6 -34.18 34.64 3.91
CA GLY A 6 -32.99 34.51 3.09
C GLY A 6 -32.83 33.10 2.54
N HIS A 7 -32.38 33.02 1.30
CA HIS A 7 -32.01 31.78 0.64
C HIS A 7 -30.54 31.51 0.95
N MET A 8 -30.26 30.63 1.91
CA MET A 8 -28.91 30.15 2.19
C MET A 8 -28.49 29.12 1.15
N SER A 9 -27.26 29.32 0.66
CA SER A 9 -26.52 28.44 -0.24
C SER A 9 -26.36 27.02 0.33
N MET A 10 -26.60 26.01 -0.51
CA MET A 10 -26.15 24.64 -0.26
C MET A 10 -25.06 24.32 -1.27
N GLY A 11 -23.82 24.65 -0.91
CA GLY A 11 -22.65 24.11 -1.60
C GLY A 11 -22.59 22.60 -1.38
N HIS A 12 -22.74 21.82 -2.45
CA HIS A 12 -22.41 20.40 -2.44
C HIS A 12 -20.88 20.23 -2.46
N GLY A 13 -20.28 20.35 -1.28
CA GLY A 13 -18.90 19.96 -1.02
C GLY A 13 -18.88 18.75 -0.10
N SER A 14 -18.77 17.55 -0.67
CA SER A 14 -18.14 16.41 0.01
C SER A 14 -17.86 15.32 -1.02
N SER A 15 -16.73 15.44 -1.71
CA SER A 15 -16.04 14.22 -2.12
C SER A 15 -15.47 13.62 -0.85
N SER A 16 -16.02 12.48 -0.42
CA SER A 16 -15.39 11.64 0.59
C SER A 16 -14.10 11.08 -0.01
N GLN A 17 -13.04 11.89 -0.04
CA GLN A 17 -11.69 11.35 -0.14
C GLN A 17 -11.49 10.54 1.13
N ALA A 18 -11.62 9.22 1.01
CA ALA A 18 -11.08 8.30 1.99
C ALA A 18 -9.70 8.84 2.39
N SER A 19 -9.48 9.07 3.68
CA SER A 19 -8.23 9.62 4.19
C SER A 19 -7.08 8.78 3.62
N GLN A 20 -6.36 9.32 2.64
CA GLN A 20 -5.23 8.59 2.08
C GLN A 20 -4.23 8.43 3.20
N THR A 21 -3.90 7.18 3.54
CA THR A 21 -2.82 6.86 4.47
C THR A 21 -1.60 7.67 4.05
N PRO A 22 -1.00 8.49 4.93
CA PRO A 22 -0.04 9.52 4.55
C PRO A 22 1.35 8.92 4.27
N TYR A 23 1.44 7.89 3.42
CA TYR A 23 2.66 7.15 3.15
C TYR A 23 3.76 7.99 2.53
N HIS A 24 3.45 9.14 1.93
CA HIS A 24 4.45 10.08 1.41
C HIS A 24 5.24 10.81 2.50
N LYS A 25 4.77 10.84 3.76
CA LYS A 25 5.39 11.66 4.83
C LYS A 25 6.60 11.01 5.52
N PRO A 26 6.57 9.72 5.91
CA PRO A 26 7.66 9.14 6.71
C PRO A 26 8.95 9.07 5.90
N GLN A 27 10.06 9.41 6.53
CA GLN A 27 11.40 9.39 5.94
C GLN A 27 12.36 8.72 6.93
N ALA A 28 13.35 7.97 6.43
CA ALA A 28 14.41 7.42 7.27
C ALA A 28 15.38 8.52 7.75
N ILE A 29 15.95 8.35 8.94
CA ILE A 29 16.95 9.27 9.50
C ILE A 29 18.28 9.13 8.74
N ASP A 30 18.65 7.89 8.40
CA ASP A 30 19.86 7.54 7.65
C ASP A 30 19.55 7.13 6.22
N SER A 31 20.55 7.20 5.33
CA SER A 31 20.42 6.73 3.96
C SER A 31 20.20 5.22 3.92
N THR A 32 19.17 4.81 3.19
CA THR A 32 18.78 3.42 2.92
C THR A 32 19.04 3.04 1.46
N GLN A 33 19.92 3.75 0.76
CA GLN A 33 20.23 3.46 -0.62
C GLN A 33 20.96 2.12 -0.73
N LEU A 34 20.40 1.22 -1.54
CA LEU A 34 21.01 -0.08 -1.81
C LEU A 34 22.21 0.07 -2.77
N PRO A 35 23.26 -0.77 -2.65
CA PRO A 35 24.41 -0.68 -3.55
C PRO A 35 23.99 -0.93 -5.00
N ALA A 36 24.34 -0.02 -5.90
CA ALA A 36 23.90 0.00 -7.32
C ALA A 36 24.23 -1.29 -8.11
N GLN A 37 25.15 -2.10 -7.60
CA GLN A 37 25.65 -3.32 -8.24
C GLN A 37 24.68 -4.51 -8.11
N HIS A 38 23.72 -4.45 -7.18
CA HIS A 38 22.81 -5.57 -6.93
C HIS A 38 21.65 -5.58 -7.94
N ARG A 39 21.33 -6.76 -8.48
CA ARG A 39 20.14 -6.94 -9.31
C ARG A 39 18.90 -6.95 -8.41
N VAL A 40 17.91 -6.12 -8.76
CA VAL A 40 16.59 -6.12 -8.14
C VAL A 40 15.66 -6.99 -8.96
N ARG A 41 15.03 -7.99 -8.32
CA ARG A 41 13.92 -8.75 -8.93
C ARG A 41 12.60 -8.13 -8.49
N GLU A 42 11.78 -7.74 -9.45
CA GLU A 42 10.45 -7.22 -9.19
C GLU A 42 9.42 -8.35 -9.18
N ILE A 43 8.50 -8.29 -8.22
CA ILE A 43 7.40 -9.23 -8.11
C ILE A 43 6.13 -8.44 -7.86
N GLU A 44 5.21 -8.49 -8.82
CA GLU A 44 3.91 -7.87 -8.70
C GLU A 44 2.91 -8.80 -8.03
N LEU A 45 2.22 -8.26 -7.02
CA LEU A 45 1.18 -8.95 -6.26
C LEU A 45 -0.09 -8.12 -6.29
N ASN A 46 -1.10 -8.60 -7.02
CA ASN A 46 -2.42 -8.00 -7.06
C ASN A 46 -3.22 -8.50 -5.87
N LEU A 47 -3.57 -7.61 -4.94
CA LEU A 47 -4.41 -7.92 -3.79
C LEU A 47 -5.85 -7.90 -4.27
N THR A 48 -6.46 -9.08 -4.32
CA THR A 48 -7.79 -9.35 -4.89
C THR A 48 -8.67 -10.05 -3.87
N GLY A 49 -9.94 -10.27 -4.19
CA GLY A 49 -10.83 -11.00 -3.29
C GLY A 49 -12.30 -10.79 -3.61
N ASP A 50 -13.12 -11.62 -2.98
CA ASP A 50 -14.55 -11.39 -2.84
C ASP A 50 -14.78 -10.70 -1.49
N ILE A 51 -15.08 -9.41 -1.56
CA ILE A 51 -15.25 -8.53 -0.40
C ILE A 51 -16.51 -8.87 0.38
N GLU A 52 -17.59 -9.24 -0.31
CA GLU A 52 -18.88 -9.55 0.30
C GLU A 52 -18.79 -10.86 1.09
N ARG A 53 -18.01 -11.82 0.57
CA ARG A 53 -17.80 -13.13 1.19
C ARG A 53 -16.55 -13.20 2.06
N TYR A 54 -15.80 -12.10 2.20
CA TYR A 54 -14.54 -12.02 2.96
C TYR A 54 -13.49 -13.04 2.52
N ILE A 55 -13.40 -13.31 1.22
CA ILE A 55 -12.38 -14.19 0.63
C ILE A 55 -11.25 -13.33 0.09
N TRP A 56 -10.04 -13.55 0.60
CA TRP A 56 -8.84 -12.85 0.17
C TRP A 56 -7.99 -13.70 -0.76
N SER A 57 -7.41 -13.04 -1.77
CA SER A 57 -6.53 -13.69 -2.74
C SER A 57 -5.39 -12.76 -3.16
N ILE A 58 -4.31 -13.36 -3.64
CA ILE A 58 -3.22 -12.65 -4.28
C ILE A 58 -3.08 -13.21 -5.70
N ASN A 59 -3.04 -12.33 -6.70
CA ASN A 59 -3.04 -12.71 -8.11
C ASN A 59 -4.20 -13.66 -8.45
N ASN A 60 -5.40 -13.38 -7.92
CA ASN A 60 -6.62 -14.19 -8.08
C ASN A 60 -6.53 -15.64 -7.55
N LEU A 61 -5.48 -15.97 -6.79
CA LEU A 61 -5.30 -17.27 -6.16
C LEU A 61 -5.46 -17.14 -4.64
N ILE A 62 -6.19 -18.08 -4.05
CA ILE A 62 -6.22 -18.23 -2.59
C ILE A 62 -4.83 -18.75 -2.18
N LEU A 63 -4.26 -18.13 -1.14
CA LEU A 63 -2.93 -18.52 -0.66
C LEU A 63 -2.94 -19.97 -0.14
N SER A 64 -1.92 -20.73 -0.54
CA SER A 64 -1.67 -22.10 -0.11
C SER A 64 -0.17 -22.34 -0.02
N ALA A 65 0.27 -23.49 0.51
CA ALA A 65 1.71 -23.80 0.54
C ALA A 65 2.33 -23.86 -0.87
N ASP A 66 1.52 -24.19 -1.89
CA ASP A 66 1.98 -24.45 -3.25
C ASP A 66 2.25 -23.17 -4.06
N ASN A 67 1.78 -22.01 -3.61
CA ASN A 67 2.00 -20.71 -4.28
C ASN A 67 3.06 -19.85 -3.60
N ALA A 68 4.03 -20.47 -2.94
CA ALA A 68 5.15 -19.80 -2.29
C ALA A 68 6.11 -19.11 -3.28
N ILE A 69 6.50 -17.88 -2.95
CA ILE A 69 7.52 -17.12 -3.68
C ILE A 69 8.89 -17.52 -3.17
N LYS A 70 9.64 -18.28 -3.98
CA LYS A 70 11.01 -18.70 -3.62
C LYS A 70 11.99 -17.55 -3.79
N ILE A 71 12.73 -17.24 -2.73
CA ILE A 71 13.73 -16.16 -2.67
C ILE A 71 15.06 -16.79 -2.20
N LYS A 72 16.16 -16.44 -2.87
CA LYS A 72 17.50 -16.89 -2.45
C LYS A 72 18.10 -15.90 -1.46
N ARG A 73 18.94 -16.41 -0.56
CA ARG A 73 19.68 -15.57 0.40
C ARG A 73 20.47 -14.49 -0.35
N GLY A 74 20.32 -13.25 0.08
CA GLY A 74 21.00 -12.08 -0.51
C GLY A 74 20.30 -11.49 -1.75
N GLU A 75 19.18 -12.08 -2.21
CA GLU A 75 18.38 -11.44 -3.27
C GLU A 75 17.73 -10.15 -2.76
N ILE A 76 17.73 -9.12 -3.62
CA ILE A 76 16.97 -7.90 -3.40
C ILE A 76 15.67 -8.01 -4.18
N ILE A 77 14.55 -8.08 -3.45
CA ILE A 77 13.21 -8.18 -4.04
C ILE A 77 12.48 -6.85 -3.86
N ARG A 78 11.88 -6.38 -4.95
CA ARG A 78 10.89 -5.30 -4.90
C ARG A 78 9.50 -5.89 -5.10
N PHE A 79 8.72 -5.92 -4.03
CA PHE A 79 7.31 -6.25 -4.11
C PHE A 79 6.51 -5.03 -4.56
N ILE A 80 5.73 -5.20 -5.61
CA ILE A 80 4.79 -4.20 -6.12
C ILE A 80 3.39 -4.66 -5.75
N LEU A 81 2.84 -4.05 -4.70
CA LEU A 81 1.51 -4.39 -4.19
C LEU A 81 0.46 -3.53 -4.91
N LYS A 82 -0.49 -4.15 -5.60
CA LYS A 82 -1.59 -3.46 -6.26
C LYS A 82 -2.90 -3.86 -5.61
N ASN A 83 -3.50 -2.98 -4.81
CA ASN A 83 -4.84 -3.22 -4.30
C ASN A 83 -5.87 -3.10 -5.44
N LYS A 84 -6.53 -4.19 -5.77
CA LYS A 84 -7.56 -4.29 -6.83
C LYS A 84 -8.98 -4.31 -6.27
N THR A 85 -9.12 -3.97 -4.99
CA THR A 85 -10.41 -3.97 -4.28
C THR A 85 -10.67 -2.60 -3.66
N MET A 86 -11.88 -2.40 -3.13
CA MET A 86 -12.26 -1.17 -2.42
C MET A 86 -11.95 -1.20 -0.92
N MET A 87 -11.50 -2.32 -0.37
CA MET A 87 -11.16 -2.44 1.06
C MET A 87 -9.67 -2.19 1.30
N HIS A 88 -9.30 -1.84 2.53
CA HIS A 88 -7.89 -1.77 2.93
C HIS A 88 -7.29 -3.18 3.04
N HIS A 89 -6.06 -3.36 2.54
CA HIS A 89 -5.27 -4.58 2.68
C HIS A 89 -3.94 -4.26 3.37
N PRO A 90 -3.88 -4.26 4.71
CA PRO A 90 -2.62 -4.13 5.42
C PRO A 90 -1.76 -5.37 5.15
N MET A 91 -0.59 -5.17 4.54
CA MET A 91 0.31 -6.26 4.17
C MET A 91 1.47 -6.34 5.17
N HIS A 92 1.51 -7.42 5.94
CA HIS A 92 2.58 -7.71 6.89
C HIS A 92 3.52 -8.79 6.32
N LEU A 93 4.83 -8.55 6.39
CA LEU A 93 5.85 -9.51 5.98
C LEU A 93 6.51 -10.13 7.21
N HIS A 94 6.35 -11.45 7.38
CA HIS A 94 6.89 -12.14 8.53
C HIS A 94 8.42 -12.26 8.46
N GLY A 95 9.08 -12.05 9.60
CA GLY A 95 10.53 -12.25 9.76
C GLY A 95 11.42 -11.25 9.03
N HIS A 96 10.85 -10.24 8.38
CA HIS A 96 11.60 -9.25 7.61
C HIS A 96 11.05 -7.85 7.84
N PHE A 97 11.95 -6.88 7.82
CA PHE A 97 11.61 -5.50 7.56
C PHE A 97 11.87 -5.18 6.08
N PHE A 98 11.22 -4.16 5.55
CA PHE A 98 11.36 -3.70 4.19
C PHE A 98 11.42 -2.18 4.12
N TYR A 99 12.09 -1.67 3.09
CA TYR A 99 12.08 -0.25 2.75
C TYR A 99 10.80 0.09 1.98
N MET A 100 9.99 0.99 2.53
CA MET A 100 8.79 1.48 1.84
C MET A 100 9.21 2.56 0.83
N LEU A 101 9.14 2.23 -0.46
CA LEU A 101 9.49 3.15 -1.54
C LEU A 101 8.37 4.17 -1.75
N ASN A 102 8.45 5.30 -1.05
CA ASN A 102 7.38 6.31 -0.94
C ASN A 102 7.76 7.68 -1.51
N GLY A 103 8.75 7.73 -2.40
CA GLY A 103 9.22 8.98 -3.02
C GLY A 103 10.28 9.73 -2.23
N GLN A 104 10.74 9.21 -1.08
CA GLN A 104 11.80 9.83 -0.26
C GLN A 104 13.23 9.58 -0.78
N GLY A 105 13.37 9.12 -2.02
CA GLY A 105 14.68 8.85 -2.64
C GLY A 105 15.56 7.91 -1.80
N PRO A 106 16.79 8.33 -1.45
CA PRO A 106 17.71 7.51 -0.67
C PRO A 106 17.29 7.31 0.79
N TYR A 107 16.22 7.95 1.29
CA TYR A 107 15.80 7.91 2.69
C TYR A 107 14.45 7.18 2.88
N SER A 108 14.33 6.00 2.29
CA SER A 108 13.08 5.21 2.37
C SER A 108 12.91 4.61 3.79
N PRO A 109 11.77 4.83 4.47
CA PRO A 109 11.58 4.35 5.84
C PRO A 109 11.48 2.82 5.91
N LEU A 110 12.01 2.25 7.00
CA LEU A 110 11.94 0.83 7.29
C LEU A 110 10.61 0.48 7.98
N LYS A 111 9.92 -0.55 7.47
CA LYS A 111 8.61 -1.00 7.97
C LYS A 111 8.49 -2.52 7.95
N HIS A 112 7.50 -3.05 8.65
CA HIS A 112 7.08 -4.45 8.56
C HIS A 112 5.62 -4.60 8.08
N THR A 113 4.86 -3.50 8.02
CA THR A 113 3.48 -3.47 7.55
C THR A 113 3.23 -2.20 6.75
N VAL A 114 2.49 -2.30 5.64
CA VAL A 114 2.07 -1.19 4.77
C VAL A 114 0.61 -1.35 4.37
#